data_AF-A0A9E5S839-F1
#
_entry.id   AF-A0A9E5S839-F1
#
_cell.length_a   1.000
_cell.length_b   1.000
_cell.length_c   1.000
_cell.angle_alpha   90.00
_cell.angle_beta   90.00
_cell.angle_gamma   90.00
#
_symmetry.space_group_name_H-M   'P 1'
#
loop_
_entity.id
_entity.type
_entity.pdbx_description
1 polymer ?
#
loop_
_entity_poly.entity_id
_entity_poly.type
_entity_poly.pdbx_seq_one_letter_code
_entity_poly.pdbx_strand_id
1 'polypeptide(L)'
;MKYSDLIQFEPVETVIQLISSEDTDYASQLVKTYVISERMAEVIVEVIIPQLQFHYPRDNKGILVVGNYGTGKSHLLSVLTSVAEDSALLPHLTNELVKE
;
A
#
# COMPACT_ATOMS: atom_id res chain seq x y z
N MET A 1 -3.59 -11.56 -32.65
CA MET A 1 -3.29 -10.83 -31.41
C MET A 1 -4.46 -9.94 -31.09
N LYS A 2 -5.18 -10.21 -30.01
CA LYS A 2 -6.25 -9.32 -29.54
C LYS A 2 -5.63 -8.29 -28.60
N TYR A 3 -6.19 -7.08 -28.57
CA TYR A 3 -5.75 -6.04 -27.63
C TYR A 3 -5.85 -6.50 -26.16
N SER A 4 -6.79 -7.40 -25.85
CA SER A 4 -6.92 -8.08 -24.55
C SER A 4 -5.71 -8.92 -24.16
N ASP A 5 -4.91 -9.34 -25.13
CA ASP A 5 -3.72 -10.19 -24.90
C ASP A 5 -2.47 -9.34 -24.60
N LEU A 6 -2.57 -8.02 -24.77
CA LEU A 6 -1.48 -7.06 -24.56
C LEU A 6 -1.70 -6.18 -23.33
N ILE A 7 -2.95 -6.04 -22.90
CA ILE A 7 -3.36 -5.11 -21.86
C ILE A 7 -4.31 -5.84 -20.91
N GLN A 8 -3.76 -6.32 -19.80
CA GLN A 8 -4.54 -6.83 -18.67
C GLN A 8 -4.54 -5.76 -17.58
N PHE A 9 -5.66 -5.05 -17.43
CA PHE A 9 -5.88 -4.20 -16.27
C PHE A 9 -6.85 -4.89 -15.34
N GLU A 10 -6.49 -5.02 -14.07
CA GLU A 10 -7.47 -5.33 -13.05
C GLU A 10 -8.39 -4.11 -12.85
N PRO A 11 -9.71 -4.31 -12.70
CA PRO A 11 -10.62 -3.22 -12.39
C PRO A 11 -10.17 -2.47 -11.14
N VAL A 12 -10.02 -1.15 -11.23
CA VAL A 12 -9.67 -0.32 -10.09
C VAL A 12 -10.90 -0.14 -9.21
N GLU A 13 -10.79 -0.45 -7.93
CA GLU A 13 -11.86 -0.22 -6.97
C GLU A 13 -12.12 1.27 -6.78
N THR A 14 -13.39 1.65 -6.84
CA THR A 14 -13.83 3.05 -6.78
C THR A 14 -14.03 3.56 -5.36
N VAL A 15 -14.28 2.66 -4.41
CA VAL A 15 -14.45 2.97 -2.99
C VAL A 15 -13.65 1.96 -2.18
N ILE A 16 -12.66 2.45 -1.45
CA ILE A 16 -11.86 1.64 -0.53
C ILE A 16 -12.39 1.90 0.88
N GLN A 17 -12.96 0.88 1.52
CA GLN A 17 -13.43 0.96 2.90
C GLN A 17 -12.31 0.55 3.85
N LEU A 18 -12.00 1.42 4.81
CA LEU A 18 -10.94 1.21 5.80
C LEU A 18 -11.41 0.42 7.03
N ILE A 19 -12.44 -0.43 6.91
CA ILE A 19 -13.04 -1.12 8.07
C ILE A 19 -12.87 -2.63 7.95
N SER A 20 -12.14 -3.16 8.94
CA SER A 20 -11.95 -4.56 9.36
C SER A 20 -11.51 -5.55 8.28
N SER A 21 -10.20 -5.74 8.26
CA SER A 21 -9.35 -6.94 8.09
C SER A 21 -9.92 -8.34 8.33
N GLU A 22 -11.24 -8.56 8.31
CA GLU A 22 -11.82 -9.91 8.41
C GLU A 22 -11.68 -10.69 7.09
N ASP A 23 -11.49 -9.98 5.97
CA ASP A 23 -11.26 -10.58 4.66
C ASP A 23 -9.76 -10.52 4.29
N THR A 24 -9.06 -11.57 4.70
CA THR A 24 -7.63 -11.76 4.41
C THR A 24 -7.34 -11.84 2.91
N ASP A 25 -8.29 -12.34 2.12
CA ASP A 25 -8.13 -12.48 0.68
C ASP A 25 -8.21 -11.10 0.01
N TYR A 26 -9.16 -10.27 0.45
CA TYR A 26 -9.29 -8.89 0.00
C TYR A 26 -8.06 -8.05 0.38
N ALA A 27 -7.57 -8.15 1.61
CA ALA A 27 -6.34 -7.48 2.05
C ALA A 27 -5.13 -7.93 1.19
N SER A 28 -5.00 -9.22 0.93
CA SER A 28 -3.96 -9.76 0.05
C SER A 28 -4.07 -9.20 -1.37
N GLN A 29 -5.28 -9.07 -1.92
CA GLN A 29 -5.49 -8.49 -3.24
C GLN A 29 -5.10 -7.01 -3.29
N LEU A 30 -5.47 -6.21 -2.28
CA LEU A 30 -5.07 -4.81 -2.21
C LEU A 30 -3.55 -4.65 -2.16
N VAL A 31 -2.84 -5.48 -1.40
CA VAL A 31 -1.37 -5.44 -1.35
C VAL A 31 -0.75 -5.81 -2.71
N LYS A 32 -1.24 -6.88 -3.36
CA LYS A 32 -0.72 -7.35 -4.66
C LYS A 32 -0.92 -6.36 -5.81
N THR A 33 -2.05 -5.65 -5.79
CA THR A 33 -2.45 -4.75 -6.89
C THR A 33 -1.91 -3.33 -6.73
N TYR A 34 -1.35 -2.99 -5.57
CA TYR A 34 -0.76 -1.67 -5.37
C TYR A 34 0.58 -1.55 -6.08
N VAL A 35 0.67 -0.58 -6.99
CA VAL A 35 1.89 -0.30 -7.76
C VAL A 35 2.68 0.80 -7.06
N ILE A 36 3.89 0.46 -6.62
CA ILE A 36 4.79 1.38 -5.91
C ILE A 36 5.83 1.91 -6.90
N SER A 37 5.74 3.20 -7.23
CA SER A 37 6.81 3.89 -7.97
C SER A 37 8.05 4.07 -7.10
N GLU A 38 9.25 4.17 -7.70
CA GLU A 38 10.52 4.39 -6.98
C GLU A 38 10.44 5.55 -5.96
N ARG A 39 9.94 6.71 -6.39
CA ARG A 39 9.76 7.86 -5.50
C ARG A 39 8.82 7.57 -4.32
N MET A 40 7.79 6.75 -4.54
CA MET A 40 6.86 6.37 -3.46
C MET A 40 7.52 5.39 -2.50
N ALA A 41 8.36 4.47 -2.99
CA ALA A 41 9.15 3.59 -2.14
C ALA A 41 10.05 4.39 -1.20
N GLU A 42 10.77 5.39 -1.72
CA GLU A 42 11.58 6.32 -0.91
C GLU A 42 10.73 7.02 0.16
N VAL A 43 9.56 7.57 -0.20
CA VAL A 43 8.66 8.22 0.76
C VAL A 43 8.17 7.25 1.83
N ILE A 44 7.80 6.02 1.47
CA ILE A 44 7.34 5.01 2.43
C ILE A 44 8.45 4.71 3.44
N VAL A 45 9.67 4.43 2.96
CA VAL A 45 10.80 4.00 3.78
C VAL A 45 11.36 5.15 4.63
N GLU A 46 11.53 6.33 4.06
CA GLU A 46 12.21 7.45 4.73
C GLU A 46 11.27 8.33 5.56
N VAL A 47 9.98 8.38 5.19
CA VAL A 47 9.00 9.27 5.83
C VAL A 47 7.92 8.51 6.56
N ILE A 48 7.29 7.51 5.94
CA ILE A 48 6.11 6.86 6.53
C ILE A 48 6.48 5.89 7.65
N ILE A 49 7.25 4.84 7.34
CA ILE A 49 7.67 3.81 8.31
C ILE A 49 8.31 4.43 9.56
N PRO A 50 9.20 5.44 9.47
CA PRO A 50 9.86 5.99 10.64
C PRO A 50 8.94 6.79 11.59
N GLN A 51 7.73 7.14 11.16
CA GLN A 51 6.70 7.77 12.00
C GLN A 51 5.69 6.75 12.56
N LEU A 52 5.58 5.57 11.93
CA LEU A 52 4.69 4.48 12.36
C LEU A 52 5.37 3.45 13.27
N GLN A 53 6.70 3.37 13.25
CA GLN A 53 7.46 2.41 14.06
C GLN A 53 7.40 2.73 15.58
N PHE A 54 7.43 1.68 16.41
CA PHE A 54 7.44 1.76 17.88
C PHE A 54 8.69 1.16 18.55
N HIS A 55 9.68 0.71 17.77
CA HIS A 55 10.88 0.06 18.31
C HIS A 55 11.84 1.03 18.99
N TYR A 56 11.95 2.24 18.46
CA TYR A 56 12.87 3.26 18.99
C TYR A 56 12.09 4.52 19.35
N PRO A 57 12.34 5.12 20.54
CA PRO A 57 11.69 6.36 20.93
C PRO A 57 11.96 7.48 19.94
N ARG A 58 10.88 8.10 19.44
CA ARG A 58 10.95 9.25 18.54
C ARG A 58 9.74 10.15 18.78
N ASP A 59 9.89 11.43 18.44
CA ASP A 59 8.78 12.38 18.41
C ASP A 59 7.95 12.17 17.14
N ASN A 60 7.22 11.05 17.09
CA ASN A 60 6.39 10.64 15.96
C ASN A 60 5.30 11.68 15.69
N LYS A 61 5.11 12.05 14.42
CA LYS A 61 4.15 13.04 13.96
C LYS A 61 3.09 12.40 13.05
N GLY A 62 1.95 13.06 12.94
CA GLY A 62 0.94 12.71 11.95
C GLY A 62 1.43 12.98 10.54
N ILE A 63 1.04 12.12 9.60
CA ILE A 63 1.33 12.26 8.17
C ILE A 63 0.05 12.65 7.45
N LEU A 64 0.12 13.71 6.63
CA LEU A 64 -0.97 14.13 5.75
C LEU A 64 -0.66 13.71 4.31
N VAL A 65 -1.43 12.76 3.78
CA VAL A 65 -1.30 12.30 2.39
C VAL A 65 -2.19 13.15 1.48
N VAL A 66 -1.56 13.90 0.57
CA VAL A 66 -2.25 14.77 -0.39
C VAL A 66 -1.99 14.28 -1.82
N GLY A 67 -3.01 14.35 -2.67
CA GLY A 67 -2.90 13.94 -4.07
C GLY A 67 -4.24 13.98 -4.80
N ASN A 68 -4.18 14.04 -6.12
CA ASN A 68 -5.36 14.17 -6.99
C ASN A 68 -6.30 12.95 -6.88
N TYR A 69 -7.55 13.10 -7.34
CA TYR A 69 -8.49 11.98 -7.40
C TYR A 69 -7.91 10.82 -8.24
N GLY A 70 -8.14 9.57 -7.81
CA GLY A 70 -7.67 8.37 -8.52
C GLY A 70 -6.17 8.05 -8.40
N THR A 71 -5.40 8.77 -7.59
CA THR A 71 -3.94 8.53 -7.43
C THR A 71 -3.58 7.45 -6.39
N GLY A 72 -4.55 6.64 -5.95
CA GLY A 72 -4.27 5.53 -5.03
C GLY A 72 -4.00 5.91 -3.58
N LYS A 73 -4.40 7.10 -3.10
CA LYS A 73 -4.20 7.53 -1.69
C LYS A 73 -4.83 6.56 -0.69
N SER A 74 -6.10 6.19 -0.89
CA SER A 74 -6.78 5.24 -0.01
C SER A 74 -6.22 3.82 -0.16
N HIS A 75 -5.71 3.49 -1.36
CA HIS A 75 -5.06 2.20 -1.63
C HIS A 75 -3.75 2.10 -0.86
N LEU A 76 -2.92 3.15 -0.88
CA LEU A 76 -1.72 3.27 -0.05
C LEU A 76 -2.04 3.07 1.42
N LEU A 77 -3.05 3.78 1.94
CA LEU A 77 -3.45 3.64 3.35
C LEU A 77 -3.85 2.20 3.68
N SER A 78 -4.58 1.54 2.80
CA SER A 78 -5.04 0.16 3.02
C SER A 78 -3.90 -0.85 2.96
N VAL A 79 -2.93 -0.65 2.08
CA VAL A 79 -1.71 -1.47 2.00
C VAL A 79 -0.90 -1.33 3.29
N LEU A 80 -0.68 -0.09 3.74
CA LEU A 80 0.05 0.19 4.98
C LEU A 80 -0.62 -0.45 6.19
N THR A 81 -1.95 -0.33 6.31
CA THR A 81 -2.68 -0.95 7.43
C THR A 81 -2.66 -2.48 7.35
N SER A 82 -2.88 -3.05 6.16
CA SER A 82 -2.91 -4.51 5.98
C SER A 82 -1.56 -5.14 6.32
N VAL A 83 -0.45 -4.56 5.85
CA VAL A 83 0.90 -5.06 6.13
C VAL A 83 1.30 -4.84 7.59
N ALA A 84 0.87 -3.72 8.20
CA ALA A 84 1.12 -3.48 9.62
C ALA A 84 0.35 -4.44 10.54
N GLU A 85 -0.81 -4.94 10.08
CA GLU A 85 -1.64 -5.88 10.82
C GLU A 85 -1.20 -7.33 10.62
N ASP A 86 -0.86 -7.73 9.39
CA ASP A 86 -0.38 -9.08 9.06
C ASP A 86 0.91 -9.07 8.23
N SER A 87 2.01 -9.44 8.90
CA SER A 87 3.33 -9.57 8.27
C SER A 87 3.40 -10.63 7.17
N ALA A 88 2.47 -11.59 7.12
CA ALA A 88 2.42 -12.59 6.04
C ALA A 88 2.11 -11.97 4.67
N LEU A 89 1.63 -10.71 4.65
CA LEU A 89 1.36 -9.96 3.42
C LEU A 89 2.60 -9.25 2.85
N LEU A 90 3.70 -9.12 3.59
CA LEU A 90 4.95 -8.48 3.12
C LEU A 90 5.47 -9.04 1.78
N PRO A 91 5.51 -10.37 1.54
CA PRO A 91 6.01 -10.92 0.29
C PRO A 91 5.19 -10.49 -0.94
N HIS A 92 3.95 -10.04 -0.75
CA HIS A 92 3.05 -9.62 -1.82
C HIS A 92 3.25 -8.18 -2.29
N LEU A 93 4.05 -7.38 -1.58
CA LEU A 93 4.42 -6.04 -2.05
C LEU A 93 5.18 -6.11 -3.38
N THR A 94 5.01 -5.11 -4.22
CA THR A 94 5.57 -5.07 -5.58
C THR A 94 6.95 -4.43 -5.66
N ASN A 95 7.45 -3.86 -4.55
CA ASN A 95 8.74 -3.16 -4.49
C ASN A 95 9.60 -3.73 -3.35
N GLU A 96 10.82 -4.17 -3.68
CA GLU A 96 11.73 -4.84 -2.75
C GLU A 96 12.26 -3.89 -1.66
N LEU A 97 12.49 -2.61 -1.98
CA LEU A 97 12.97 -1.63 -1.01
C LEU A 97 11.97 -1.44 0.15
N VAL A 98 10.67 -1.60 -0.12
CA VAL A 98 9.62 -1.47 0.90
C VAL A 98 9.45 -2.76 1.73
N LYS A 99 9.98 -3.90 1.28
CA LYS A 99 9.92 -5.17 2.02
C LYS A 99 11.01 -5.32 3.09
N GLU A 100 12.11 -4.58 2.93
CA GLU A 100 13.25 -4.57 3.86
C GLU A 100 12.97 -3.74 5.12
#